data_AF-X6LLX4-F1
#
_entry.id   AF-X6LLX4-F1
#
_cell.length_a   1.000
_cell.length_b   1.000
_cell.length_c   1.000
_cell.angle_alpha   90.00
_cell.angle_beta   90.00
_cell.angle_gamma   90.00
#
_symmetry.space_group_name_H-M   'P 1'
#
loop_
_entity.id
_entity.type
_entity.pdbx_description
1 polymer ?
#
loop_
_entity_poly.entity_id
_entity_poly.type
_entity_poly.pdbx_seq_one_letter_code
_entity_poly.pdbx_strand_id
1 'polypeptide(L)'
;MQATLKNFTTLEGYTVIENPKLNHSFYEQIRSWKPDNQKDEELKQASDETLAKINDIICEWIDEKEIKKISNRYKPYSEIRILKPSQLKEINEEQINSQKDVVLKLTKLVYDQLCKFNPKEMKGKAIYVILFEYFKKHIMGEMNPASCADVISILKESRKQELEEDTTMLQALETYIPLQANNYLYIDGDDNEKNDSYDCHQHIINLLVEQKEEKKDYQQKQQVTILQGKSGSGKSLFCRHLEETLWETYANDSSISIPVYISLPKCYNELNEKQIISQALQMKNINKEIIDVIRENISF
;
A
#
# COMPACT_ATOMS: atom_id res chain seq x y z
N MET A 1 -17.91 -31.93 20.96
CA MET A 1 -18.39 -32.33 19.62
C MET A 1 -17.15 -32.79 18.86
N GLN A 2 -17.04 -34.08 18.54
CA GLN A 2 -15.84 -34.67 17.94
C GLN A 2 -16.06 -34.72 16.43
N ALA A 3 -15.38 -33.84 15.69
CA ALA A 3 -15.50 -33.72 14.26
C ALA A 3 -14.61 -34.76 13.57
N THR A 4 -15.21 -35.67 12.82
CA THR A 4 -14.50 -36.68 12.03
C THR A 4 -14.24 -36.12 10.64
N LEU A 5 -12.97 -35.87 10.30
CA LEU A 5 -12.54 -35.60 8.92
C LEU A 5 -12.99 -36.76 8.01
N LYS A 6 -13.47 -36.45 6.80
CA LYS A 6 -13.93 -37.44 5.82
C LYS A 6 -12.83 -38.44 5.42
N ASN A 7 -11.57 -38.08 5.68
CA ASN A 7 -10.38 -38.92 5.50
C ASN A 7 -9.48 -38.78 6.74
N PHE A 8 -9.22 -39.90 7.42
CA PHE A 8 -8.46 -39.97 8.68
C PHE A 8 -6.95 -39.83 8.44
N THR A 9 -6.34 -38.68 8.74
CA THR A 9 -4.92 -38.59 9.16
C THR A 9 -4.56 -37.17 9.59
N THR A 10 -3.61 -37.04 10.51
CA THR A 10 -3.09 -35.77 11.03
C THR A 10 -2.64 -34.83 9.89
N LEU A 11 -3.02 -33.54 9.97
CA LEU A 11 -2.77 -32.51 8.94
C LEU A 11 -1.33 -32.45 8.43
N GLU A 12 -0.35 -32.81 9.27
CA GLU A 12 1.07 -32.78 8.93
C GLU A 12 1.48 -33.82 7.85
N GLY A 13 0.70 -34.89 7.67
CA GLY A 13 0.92 -35.92 6.64
C GLY A 13 0.09 -35.74 5.37
N TYR A 14 -0.79 -34.73 5.32
CA TYR A 14 -1.70 -34.53 4.20
C TYR A 14 -1.01 -33.71 3.09
N THR A 15 -0.44 -34.39 2.10
CA THR A 15 0.24 -33.78 0.93
C THR A 15 -0.69 -32.94 0.04
N VAL A 16 -2.02 -33.00 0.27
CA VAL A 16 -3.04 -32.25 -0.49
C VAL A 16 -3.21 -30.81 0.02
N ILE A 17 -2.73 -30.51 1.24
CA ILE A 17 -2.87 -29.17 1.83
C ILE A 17 -1.55 -28.42 1.65
N GLU A 18 -1.57 -27.34 0.90
CA GLU A 18 -0.43 -26.43 0.81
C GLU A 18 -0.15 -25.81 2.19
N ASN A 19 1.10 -25.91 2.64
CA ASN A 19 1.56 -25.38 3.94
C ASN A 19 0.80 -25.95 5.16
N PRO A 20 0.90 -27.26 5.44
CA PRO A 20 0.15 -27.91 6.53
C PRO A 20 0.54 -27.39 7.91
N LYS A 21 1.73 -26.80 8.05
CA LYS A 21 2.24 -26.23 9.31
C LYS A 21 1.52 -24.95 9.72
N LEU A 22 0.94 -24.21 8.77
CA LEU A 22 0.22 -22.96 9.03
C LEU A 22 -0.93 -23.15 10.01
N ASN A 23 -1.85 -24.07 9.67
CA ASN A 23 -3.06 -24.31 10.48
C ASN A 23 -2.70 -24.81 11.88
N HIS A 24 -1.72 -25.70 11.97
CA HIS A 24 -1.23 -26.22 13.24
C HIS A 24 -0.58 -25.13 14.10
N SER A 25 0.33 -24.33 13.53
CA SER A 25 0.98 -23.24 14.25
C SER A 25 -0.02 -22.20 14.75
N PHE A 26 -1.02 -21.86 13.91
CA PHE A 26 -2.08 -20.92 14.26
C PHE A 26 -2.94 -21.46 15.41
N TYR A 27 -3.35 -22.72 15.33
CA TYR A 27 -4.08 -23.41 16.39
C TYR A 27 -3.33 -23.44 17.73
N GLU A 28 -2.02 -23.73 17.72
CA GLU A 28 -1.21 -23.79 18.94
C GLU A 28 -1.12 -22.44 19.65
N GLN A 29 -0.94 -21.34 18.90
CA GLN A 29 -0.92 -20.00 19.47
C GLN A 29 -2.27 -19.65 20.12
N ILE A 30 -3.38 -19.93 19.43
CA ILE A 30 -4.72 -19.58 19.94
C ILE A 30 -5.11 -20.43 21.16
N ARG A 31 -4.83 -21.73 21.12
CA ARG A 31 -5.19 -22.67 22.21
C ARG A 31 -4.47 -22.34 23.51
N SER A 32 -3.21 -21.94 23.43
CA SER A 32 -2.40 -21.59 24.60
C SER A 32 -2.70 -20.18 25.14
N TRP A 33 -3.43 -19.36 24.36
CA TRP A 33 -3.75 -17.99 24.72
C TRP A 33 -4.83 -17.90 25.80
N LYS A 34 -4.52 -17.19 26.89
CA LYS A 34 -5.50 -16.69 27.85
C LYS A 34 -5.57 -15.16 27.70
N PRO A 35 -6.72 -14.60 27.28
CA PRO A 35 -6.84 -13.15 27.09
C PRO A 35 -6.85 -12.45 28.46
N ASP A 36 -6.15 -11.32 28.55
CA ASP A 36 -6.03 -10.56 29.80
C ASP A 36 -7.01 -9.37 29.86
N ASN A 37 -7.59 -8.99 28.71
CA ASN A 37 -8.52 -7.86 28.59
C ASN A 37 -9.58 -8.11 27.50
N GLN A 38 -10.58 -7.23 27.41
CA GLN A 38 -11.67 -7.36 26.43
C GLN A 38 -11.19 -7.33 24.97
N LYS A 39 -10.19 -6.50 24.62
CA LYS A 39 -9.66 -6.45 23.25
C LYS A 39 -8.96 -7.74 22.86
N ASP A 40 -8.24 -8.35 23.81
CA ASP A 40 -7.62 -9.66 23.63
C ASP A 40 -8.68 -10.75 23.44
N GLU A 41 -9.78 -10.68 24.17
CA GLU A 41 -10.90 -11.62 24.03
C GLU A 41 -11.57 -11.51 22.67
N GLU A 42 -11.83 -10.29 22.19
CA GLU A 42 -12.36 -10.02 20.85
C GLU A 42 -11.42 -10.54 19.75
N LEU A 43 -10.12 -10.30 19.90
CA LEU A 43 -9.11 -10.76 18.94
C LEU A 43 -8.96 -12.30 18.98
N LYS A 44 -9.05 -12.91 20.16
CA LYS A 44 -9.05 -14.37 20.31
C LYS A 44 -10.27 -14.99 19.64
N GLN A 45 -11.47 -14.43 19.86
CA GLN A 45 -12.67 -14.90 19.19
C GLN A 45 -12.54 -14.79 17.67
N ALA A 46 -12.06 -13.66 17.15
CA ALA A 46 -11.81 -13.50 15.72
C ALA A 46 -10.78 -14.51 15.17
N SER A 47 -9.79 -14.86 15.99
CA SER A 47 -8.79 -15.89 15.66
C SER A 47 -9.42 -17.27 15.58
N ASP A 48 -10.25 -17.65 16.56
CA ASP A 48 -10.99 -18.91 16.59
C ASP A 48 -11.96 -19.01 15.39
N GLU A 49 -12.66 -17.93 15.05
CA GLU A 49 -13.53 -17.87 13.87
C GLU A 49 -12.73 -18.01 12.56
N THR A 50 -11.56 -17.38 12.47
CA THR A 50 -10.68 -17.49 11.30
C THR A 50 -10.15 -18.91 11.14
N LEU A 51 -9.72 -19.53 12.24
CA LEU A 51 -9.28 -20.91 12.29
C LEU A 51 -10.41 -21.88 11.88
N ALA A 52 -11.64 -21.64 12.34
CA ALA A 52 -12.80 -22.43 11.93
C ALA A 52 -13.00 -22.36 10.40
N LYS A 53 -12.97 -21.16 9.80
CA LYS A 53 -13.09 -21.01 8.34
C LYS A 53 -11.95 -21.69 7.56
N ILE A 54 -10.73 -21.65 8.09
CA ILE A 54 -9.59 -22.37 7.50
C ILE A 54 -9.84 -23.89 7.55
N ASN A 55 -10.31 -24.40 8.68
CA ASN A 55 -10.68 -25.81 8.81
C ASN A 55 -11.82 -26.18 7.88
N ASP A 56 -12.82 -25.32 7.69
CA ASP A 56 -13.92 -25.58 6.76
C ASP A 56 -13.43 -25.75 5.31
N ILE A 57 -12.46 -24.94 4.86
CA ILE A 57 -11.81 -25.09 3.55
C ILE A 57 -11.01 -26.40 3.48
N ILE A 58 -10.21 -26.68 4.51
CA ILE A 58 -9.32 -27.85 4.53
C ILE A 58 -10.14 -29.15 4.52
N CYS A 59 -11.13 -29.23 5.40
CA CYS A 59 -12.01 -30.38 5.60
C CYS A 59 -13.10 -30.50 4.53
N GLU A 60 -13.20 -29.55 3.60
CA GLU A 60 -14.25 -29.49 2.56
C GLU A 60 -15.66 -29.47 3.16
N TRP A 61 -15.84 -28.73 4.26
CA TRP A 61 -17.17 -28.50 4.85
C TRP A 61 -17.92 -27.37 4.14
N ILE A 62 -17.22 -26.55 3.37
CA ILE A 62 -17.81 -25.62 2.40
C ILE A 62 -17.69 -26.17 0.98
N ASP A 63 -18.66 -25.80 0.13
CA ASP A 63 -18.71 -26.26 -1.24
C ASP A 63 -17.53 -25.74 -2.06
N GLU A 64 -17.07 -26.56 -3.02
CA GLU A 64 -15.98 -26.19 -3.93
C GLU A 64 -16.25 -24.88 -4.69
N LYS A 65 -17.53 -24.59 -5.01
CA LYS A 65 -17.93 -23.33 -5.64
C LYS A 65 -17.65 -22.11 -4.75
N GLU A 66 -17.85 -22.24 -3.45
CA GLU A 66 -17.56 -21.18 -2.49
C GLU A 66 -16.06 -21.00 -2.29
N ILE A 67 -15.31 -22.11 -2.17
CA ILE A 67 -13.83 -22.08 -2.13
C ILE A 67 -13.30 -21.37 -3.37
N LYS A 68 -13.82 -21.69 -4.55
CA LYS A 68 -13.46 -21.04 -5.81
C LYS A 68 -13.74 -19.54 -5.76
N LYS A 69 -14.92 -19.12 -5.29
CA LYS A 69 -15.29 -17.70 -5.14
C LYS A 69 -14.31 -16.95 -4.23
N ILE A 70 -13.91 -17.55 -3.10
CA ILE A 70 -12.93 -16.96 -2.18
C ILE A 70 -11.56 -16.88 -2.87
N SER A 71 -11.11 -17.98 -3.49
CA SER A 71 -9.80 -18.08 -4.15
C SER A 71 -9.66 -17.11 -5.33
N ASN A 72 -10.74 -16.76 -6.03
CA ASN A 72 -10.71 -15.80 -7.14
C ASN A 72 -10.36 -14.37 -6.69
N ARG A 73 -10.48 -14.08 -5.38
CA ARG A 73 -10.07 -12.80 -4.79
C ARG A 73 -8.58 -12.76 -4.43
N TYR A 74 -7.88 -13.90 -4.55
CA TYR A 74 -6.46 -13.99 -4.26
C TYR A 74 -5.66 -13.08 -5.19
N LYS A 75 -4.80 -12.27 -4.58
CA LYS A 75 -3.73 -11.56 -5.25
C LYS A 75 -2.42 -11.93 -4.56
N PRO A 76 -1.34 -12.22 -5.30
CA PRO A 76 -0.07 -12.60 -4.72
C PRO A 76 0.54 -11.44 -3.93
N TYR A 77 1.36 -11.78 -2.92
CA TYR A 77 2.09 -10.78 -2.14
C TYR A 77 2.91 -9.81 -3.01
N SER A 78 3.49 -10.28 -4.12
CA SER A 78 4.22 -9.43 -5.07
C SER A 78 3.38 -8.31 -5.69
N GLU A 79 2.07 -8.52 -5.82
CA GLU A 79 1.11 -7.52 -6.32
C GLU A 79 0.59 -6.62 -5.19
N ILE A 80 0.25 -7.21 -4.03
CA ILE A 80 -0.37 -6.47 -2.92
C ILE A 80 0.66 -5.63 -2.14
N ARG A 81 1.87 -6.17 -1.93
CA ARG A 81 2.91 -5.67 -1.01
C ARG A 81 2.34 -5.30 0.36
N ILE A 82 2.19 -6.32 1.20
CA ILE A 82 1.56 -6.18 2.53
C ILE A 82 2.44 -5.32 3.43
N LEU A 83 1.83 -4.33 4.07
CA LEU A 83 2.51 -3.41 4.97
C LEU A 83 2.79 -4.08 6.31
N LYS A 84 3.96 -3.79 6.87
CA LYS A 84 4.35 -4.31 8.17
C LYS A 84 3.51 -3.64 9.28
N PRO A 85 2.88 -4.39 10.19
CA PRO A 85 2.16 -3.83 11.32
C PRO A 85 3.09 -2.99 12.21
N SER A 86 2.60 -1.87 12.73
CA SER A 86 3.39 -0.98 13.60
C SER A 86 3.81 -1.68 14.89
N GLN A 87 3.06 -2.67 15.36
CA GLN A 87 3.42 -3.47 16.53
C GLN A 87 4.70 -4.29 16.34
N LEU A 88 5.11 -4.56 15.09
CA LEU A 88 6.34 -5.29 14.76
C LEU A 88 7.52 -4.36 14.43
N LYS A 89 7.34 -3.03 14.51
CA LYS A 89 8.39 -2.05 14.27
C LYS A 89 9.37 -2.09 15.44
N GLU A 90 10.68 -2.14 15.14
CA GLU A 90 11.79 -2.13 16.12
C GLU A 90 11.94 -3.35 17.06
N ILE A 91 11.08 -4.37 16.98
CA ILE A 91 11.20 -5.56 17.84
C ILE A 91 12.01 -6.66 17.15
N ASN A 92 13.08 -7.12 17.82
CA ASN A 92 13.91 -8.24 17.33
C ASN A 92 13.20 -9.59 17.48
N GLU A 93 13.55 -10.57 16.64
CA GLU A 93 12.91 -11.90 16.65
C GLU A 93 13.03 -12.63 18.00
N GLU A 94 14.17 -12.47 18.68
CA GLU A 94 14.44 -13.05 19.99
C GLU A 94 13.57 -12.43 21.09
N GLN A 95 13.26 -11.12 20.98
CA GLN A 95 12.38 -10.42 21.90
C GLN A 95 10.93 -10.90 21.73
N ILE A 96 10.46 -11.07 20.49
CA ILE A 96 9.11 -11.57 20.20
C ILE A 96 8.92 -12.99 20.75
N ASN A 97 9.93 -13.86 20.58
CA ASN A 97 9.85 -15.25 21.05
C ASN A 97 9.92 -15.37 22.58
N SER A 98 10.70 -14.50 23.23
CA SER A 98 10.86 -14.46 24.69
C SER A 98 9.72 -13.73 25.41
N GLN A 99 9.02 -12.82 24.75
CA GLN A 99 7.83 -12.16 25.29
C GLN A 99 6.69 -13.18 25.49
N LYS A 100 5.97 -13.04 26.62
CA LYS A 100 4.71 -13.77 26.87
C LYS A 100 3.53 -13.21 26.09
N ASP A 101 3.75 -12.18 25.27
CA ASP A 101 2.72 -11.53 24.47
C ASP A 101 2.31 -12.42 23.29
N VAL A 102 1.17 -13.11 23.46
CA VAL A 102 0.62 -14.00 22.45
C VAL A 102 0.10 -13.21 21.24
N VAL A 103 -0.38 -11.97 21.44
CA VAL A 103 -0.88 -11.10 20.36
C VAL A 103 0.26 -10.75 19.40
N LEU A 104 1.43 -10.43 19.95
CA LEU A 104 2.60 -10.11 19.14
C LEU A 104 3.11 -11.33 18.34
N LYS A 105 3.12 -12.51 18.97
CA LYS A 105 3.47 -13.78 18.32
C LYS A 105 2.50 -14.13 17.20
N LEU A 106 1.21 -13.96 17.43
CA LEU A 106 0.15 -14.19 16.44
C LEU A 106 0.28 -13.21 15.28
N THR A 107 0.47 -11.92 15.57
CA THR A 107 0.69 -10.87 14.56
C THR A 107 1.90 -11.18 13.69
N LYS A 108 3.04 -11.58 14.29
CA LYS A 108 4.22 -11.99 13.56
C LYS A 108 3.95 -13.23 12.69
N LEU A 109 3.32 -14.26 13.26
CA LEU A 109 2.99 -15.49 12.56
C LEU A 109 2.15 -15.20 11.31
N VAL A 110 1.05 -14.44 11.46
CA VAL A 110 0.17 -14.11 10.34
C VAL A 110 0.91 -13.28 9.29
N TYR A 111 1.65 -12.26 9.69
CA TYR A 111 2.44 -11.43 8.78
C TYR A 111 3.48 -12.24 7.99
N ASP A 112 4.27 -13.06 8.67
CA ASP A 112 5.29 -13.92 8.04
C ASP A 112 4.67 -14.89 7.04
N GLN A 113 3.51 -15.46 7.39
CA GLN A 113 2.79 -16.38 6.51
C GLN A 113 2.27 -15.63 5.28
N LEU A 114 1.69 -14.44 5.44
CA LEU A 114 1.24 -13.63 4.31
C LEU A 114 2.39 -13.19 3.38
N CYS A 115 3.60 -12.96 3.92
CA CYS A 115 4.76 -12.60 3.11
C CYS A 115 5.40 -13.80 2.40
N LYS A 116 5.45 -14.98 3.03
CA LYS A 116 6.20 -16.16 2.54
C LYS A 116 5.32 -17.18 1.83
N PHE A 117 4.04 -17.25 2.14
CA PHE A 117 3.13 -18.23 1.59
C PHE A 117 2.66 -17.81 0.19
N ASN A 118 3.10 -18.55 -0.83
CA ASN A 118 2.70 -18.33 -2.23
C ASN A 118 1.91 -19.54 -2.75
N PRO A 119 0.61 -19.65 -2.41
CA PRO A 119 -0.20 -20.80 -2.77
C PRO A 119 -0.44 -20.92 -4.27
N LYS A 120 -0.42 -22.15 -4.79
CA LYS A 120 -0.74 -22.47 -6.19
C LYS A 120 -2.13 -23.07 -6.30
N GLU A 121 -2.48 -23.92 -5.35
CA GLU A 121 -3.75 -24.64 -5.28
C GLU A 121 -4.91 -23.73 -4.85
N MET A 122 -6.12 -24.09 -5.29
CA MET A 122 -7.34 -23.30 -5.02
C MET A 122 -7.60 -23.13 -3.51
N LYS A 123 -7.42 -24.20 -2.72
CA LYS A 123 -7.60 -24.16 -1.27
C LYS A 123 -6.56 -23.28 -0.58
N GLY A 124 -5.29 -23.38 -0.98
CA GLY A 124 -4.22 -22.54 -0.44
C GLY A 124 -4.50 -21.06 -0.68
N LYS A 125 -4.95 -20.70 -1.89
CA LYS A 125 -5.37 -19.34 -2.24
C LYS A 125 -6.55 -18.86 -1.39
N ALA A 126 -7.55 -19.71 -1.17
CA ALA A 126 -8.68 -19.37 -0.29
C ALA A 126 -8.23 -19.14 1.15
N ILE A 127 -7.36 -19.99 1.70
CA ILE A 127 -6.79 -19.84 3.05
C ILE A 127 -6.01 -18.53 3.16
N TYR A 128 -5.19 -18.20 2.16
CA TYR A 128 -4.46 -16.94 2.11
C TYR A 128 -5.39 -15.73 2.16
N VAL A 129 -6.48 -15.74 1.37
CA VAL A 129 -7.46 -14.65 1.37
C VAL A 129 -8.10 -14.48 2.74
N ILE A 130 -8.46 -15.56 3.41
CA ILE A 130 -9.04 -15.51 4.77
C ILE A 130 -8.04 -14.95 5.78
N LEU A 131 -6.78 -15.38 5.73
CA LEU A 131 -5.73 -14.83 6.59
C LEU A 131 -5.50 -13.34 6.32
N PHE A 132 -5.54 -12.92 5.07
CA PHE A 132 -5.36 -11.53 4.69
C PHE A 132 -6.53 -10.65 5.18
N GLU A 133 -7.77 -11.14 5.07
CA GLU A 133 -8.95 -10.46 5.62
C GLU A 133 -8.86 -10.33 7.15
N TYR A 134 -8.43 -11.39 7.84
CA TYR A 134 -8.18 -11.37 9.29
C TYR A 134 -7.10 -10.33 9.65
N PHE A 135 -5.97 -10.36 8.94
CA PHE A 135 -4.87 -9.41 9.13
C PHE A 135 -5.32 -7.96 8.94
N LYS A 136 -6.04 -7.67 7.85
CA LYS A 136 -6.56 -6.33 7.56
C LYS A 136 -7.51 -5.84 8.64
N LYS A 137 -8.46 -6.68 9.05
CA LYS A 137 -9.52 -6.26 9.99
C LYS A 137 -9.04 -6.18 11.44
N HIS A 138 -8.26 -7.15 11.89
CA HIS A 138 -8.00 -7.35 13.32
C HIS A 138 -6.57 -7.02 13.75
N ILE A 139 -5.59 -7.10 12.85
CA ILE A 139 -4.18 -6.75 13.16
C ILE A 139 -3.89 -5.29 12.77
N MET A 140 -4.20 -4.92 11.53
CA MET A 140 -4.01 -3.55 11.04
C MET A 140 -5.11 -2.62 11.53
N GLY A 141 -6.35 -3.11 11.60
CA GLY A 141 -7.54 -2.34 11.95
C GLY A 141 -8.22 -1.75 10.71
N GLU A 142 -9.55 -1.61 10.76
CA GLU A 142 -10.36 -1.24 9.59
C GLU A 142 -9.98 0.11 8.94
N MET A 143 -9.44 1.04 9.72
CA MET A 143 -9.06 2.37 9.24
C MET A 143 -7.64 2.44 8.65
N ASN A 144 -6.80 1.43 8.88
CA ASN A 144 -5.42 1.44 8.43
C ASN A 144 -5.26 0.62 7.14
N PRO A 145 -4.49 1.11 6.15
CA PRO A 145 -4.15 0.34 4.97
C PRO A 145 -3.31 -0.87 5.38
N ALA A 146 -3.71 -2.06 4.92
CA ALA A 146 -2.96 -3.28 5.16
C ALA A 146 -1.94 -3.56 4.05
N SER A 147 -2.03 -2.82 2.93
CA SER A 147 -1.24 -3.05 1.74
C SER A 147 -0.92 -1.77 0.98
N CYS A 148 0.07 -1.83 0.11
CA CYS A 148 0.37 -0.74 -0.80
C CYS A 148 -0.80 -0.44 -1.75
N ALA A 149 -1.55 -1.48 -2.15
CA ALA A 149 -2.77 -1.32 -2.92
C ALA A 149 -3.84 -0.47 -2.19
N ASP A 150 -4.00 -0.66 -0.88
CA ASP A 150 -4.90 0.17 -0.07
C ASP A 150 -4.43 1.62 -0.04
N VAL A 151 -3.12 1.87 0.11
CA VAL A 151 -2.54 3.23 0.08
C VAL A 151 -2.81 3.91 -1.25
N ILE A 152 -2.59 3.22 -2.37
CA ILE A 152 -2.87 3.74 -3.71
C ILE A 152 -4.36 4.08 -3.85
N SER A 153 -5.25 3.23 -3.34
CA SER A 153 -6.68 3.49 -3.35
C SER A 153 -7.04 4.74 -2.56
N ILE A 154 -6.46 4.92 -1.37
CA ILE A 154 -6.66 6.11 -0.53
C ILE A 154 -6.18 7.38 -1.24
N LEU A 155 -5.00 7.33 -1.87
CA LEU A 155 -4.44 8.48 -2.60
C LEU A 155 -5.28 8.85 -3.83
N LYS A 156 -5.77 7.86 -4.59
CA LYS A 156 -6.66 8.09 -5.74
C LYS A 156 -7.99 8.71 -5.31
N GLU A 157 -8.58 8.20 -4.24
CA GLU A 157 -9.83 8.74 -3.70
C GLU A 157 -9.63 10.17 -3.17
N SER A 158 -8.52 10.42 -2.46
CA SER A 158 -8.15 11.77 -2.01
C SER A 158 -7.94 12.74 -3.18
N ARG A 159 -7.27 12.32 -4.26
CA ARG A 159 -7.13 13.15 -5.48
C ARG A 159 -8.50 13.51 -6.04
N LYS A 160 -9.40 12.54 -6.15
CA LYS A 160 -10.75 12.74 -6.68
C LYS A 160 -11.52 13.75 -5.83
N GLN A 161 -11.52 13.58 -4.51
CA GLN A 161 -12.17 14.50 -3.58
C GLN A 161 -11.60 15.93 -3.69
N GLU A 162 -10.27 16.09 -3.75
CA GLU A 162 -9.64 17.40 -3.91
C GLU A 162 -10.03 18.13 -5.21
N LEU A 163 -10.27 17.39 -6.30
CA LEU A 163 -10.69 17.95 -7.58
C LEU A 163 -12.20 18.26 -7.60
N GLU A 164 -13.02 17.45 -6.93
CA GLU A 164 -14.45 17.70 -6.78
C GLU A 164 -14.73 18.94 -5.92
N GLU A 165 -13.91 19.18 -4.90
CA GLU A 165 -13.97 20.40 -4.07
C GLU A 165 -13.49 21.65 -4.82
N ASP A 166 -12.54 21.50 -5.76
CA ASP A 166 -11.97 22.59 -6.55
C ASP A 166 -12.53 22.60 -7.98
N THR A 167 -13.81 22.96 -8.08
CA THR A 167 -14.53 23.04 -9.37
C THR A 167 -13.84 23.93 -10.39
N THR A 168 -13.16 24.99 -9.94
CA THR A 168 -12.39 25.88 -10.81
C THR A 168 -11.18 25.19 -11.43
N MET A 169 -10.46 24.39 -10.65
CA MET A 169 -9.36 23.58 -11.17
C MET A 169 -9.86 22.51 -12.14
N LEU A 170 -10.98 21.85 -11.84
CA LEU A 170 -11.58 20.85 -12.71
C LEU A 170 -11.92 21.42 -14.09
N GLN A 171 -12.60 22.56 -14.15
CA GLN A 171 -12.92 23.26 -15.41
C GLN A 171 -11.67 23.75 -16.15
N ALA A 172 -10.66 24.21 -15.41
CA ALA A 172 -9.40 24.63 -15.99
C ALA A 172 -8.62 23.46 -16.62
N LEU A 173 -8.73 22.25 -16.06
CA LEU A 173 -8.10 21.05 -16.62
C LEU A 173 -8.74 20.62 -17.94
N GLU A 174 -10.06 20.77 -18.09
CA GLU A 174 -10.77 20.49 -19.35
C GLU A 174 -10.31 21.40 -20.50
N THR A 175 -9.87 22.60 -20.17
CA THR A 175 -9.39 23.62 -21.13
C THR A 175 -7.88 23.81 -21.06
N TYR A 176 -7.16 22.80 -20.55
CA TYR A 176 -5.72 22.88 -20.35
C TYR A 176 -4.96 23.11 -21.67
N ILE A 177 -4.04 24.06 -21.65
CA ILE A 177 -3.13 24.36 -22.75
C ILE A 177 -1.70 24.02 -22.28
N PRO A 178 -0.96 23.16 -23.02
CA PRO A 178 0.41 22.81 -22.68
C PRO A 178 1.32 24.03 -22.50
N LEU A 179 2.09 24.03 -21.41
CA LEU A 179 3.04 25.09 -21.12
C LEU A 179 4.32 24.90 -21.94
N GLN A 180 4.78 25.98 -22.56
CA GLN A 180 6.12 26.06 -23.11
C GLN A 180 7.08 26.59 -22.02
N ALA A 181 8.25 25.97 -21.91
CA ALA A 181 9.29 26.34 -20.96
C ALA A 181 10.65 26.46 -21.65
N ASN A 182 11.61 27.07 -20.97
CA ASN A 182 13.01 27.10 -21.40
C ASN A 182 13.93 26.96 -20.16
N ASN A 183 15.21 26.71 -20.39
CA ASN A 183 16.20 26.50 -19.32
C ASN A 183 16.77 27.82 -18.75
N TYR A 184 16.35 28.97 -19.27
CA TYR A 184 16.93 30.25 -18.90
C TYR A 184 16.14 30.88 -17.76
N LEU A 185 16.84 31.57 -16.86
CA LEU A 185 16.18 32.35 -15.82
C LEU A 185 15.34 33.45 -16.47
N TYR A 186 14.12 33.62 -15.98
CA TYR A 186 13.28 34.72 -16.40
C TYR A 186 13.90 36.05 -15.93
N ILE A 187 14.43 36.84 -16.86
CA ILE A 187 14.92 38.20 -16.61
C ILE A 187 13.82 39.16 -17.11
N ASP A 188 13.23 39.93 -16.20
CA ASP A 188 12.16 40.88 -16.49
C ASP A 188 12.73 41.99 -17.39
N GLY A 189 12.49 41.90 -18.71
CA GLY A 189 12.95 42.89 -19.70
C GLY A 189 13.67 42.34 -20.93
N ASP A 190 13.91 41.03 -21.03
CA ASP A 190 14.52 40.42 -22.23
C ASP A 190 13.43 39.73 -23.06
N ASP A 191 13.06 40.34 -24.19
CA ASP A 191 12.32 39.67 -25.27
C ASP A 191 13.28 38.67 -25.93
N ASN A 192 13.49 37.53 -25.27
CA ASN A 192 14.40 36.48 -25.71
C ASN A 192 14.04 36.00 -27.14
N GLU A 193 14.77 36.48 -28.15
CA GLU A 193 14.67 36.07 -29.57
C GLU A 193 15.13 34.62 -29.82
N LYS A 194 15.57 33.88 -28.80
CA LYS A 194 16.00 32.49 -28.94
C LYS A 194 14.82 31.54 -28.74
N ASN A 195 14.40 30.89 -29.83
CA ASN A 195 13.38 29.84 -29.93
C ASN A 195 13.75 28.51 -29.22
N ASP A 196 14.49 28.55 -28.11
CA ASP A 196 14.87 27.36 -27.34
C ASP A 196 13.73 26.90 -26.40
N SER A 197 12.48 27.22 -26.72
CA SER A 197 11.31 26.80 -25.95
C SER A 197 10.97 25.34 -26.25
N TYR A 198 10.64 24.59 -25.22
CA TYR A 198 10.19 23.21 -25.32
C TYR A 198 8.87 23.01 -24.59
N ASP A 199 8.14 21.97 -24.98
CA ASP A 199 6.96 21.52 -24.25
C ASP A 199 7.37 21.04 -22.85
N CYS A 200 6.88 21.72 -21.82
CA CYS A 200 7.25 21.47 -20.45
C CYS A 200 6.80 20.09 -19.97
N HIS A 201 5.64 19.61 -20.42
CA HIS A 201 5.10 18.31 -20.04
C HIS A 201 5.94 17.19 -20.63
N GLN A 202 6.17 17.22 -21.95
CA GLN A 202 6.98 16.22 -22.62
C GLN A 202 8.41 16.19 -22.08
N HIS A 203 8.98 17.36 -21.78
CA HIS A 203 10.31 17.44 -21.19
C HIS A 203 10.38 16.75 -19.83
N ILE A 204 9.41 16.99 -18.93
CA ILE A 204 9.38 16.31 -17.61
C ILE A 204 9.17 14.80 -17.79
N ILE A 205 8.26 14.37 -18.68
CA ILE A 205 8.04 12.95 -18.93
C ILE A 205 9.32 12.28 -19.46
N ASN A 206 10.02 12.90 -20.42
CA ASN A 206 11.28 12.38 -20.94
C ASN A 206 12.34 12.27 -19.84
N LEU A 207 12.49 13.28 -18.99
CA LEU A 207 13.41 13.22 -17.84
C LEU A 207 13.08 12.05 -16.91
N LEU A 208 11.79 11.77 -16.66
CA LEU A 208 11.36 10.65 -15.83
C LEU A 208 11.59 9.28 -16.52
N VAL A 209 11.51 9.22 -17.84
CA VAL A 209 11.73 8.00 -18.64
C VAL A 209 13.20 7.69 -18.83
N GLU A 210 14.04 8.67 -19.19
CA GLU A 210 15.49 8.51 -19.36
C GLU A 210 16.14 7.96 -18.08
N GLN A 211 15.65 8.38 -16.91
CA GLN A 211 16.07 7.81 -15.63
C GLN A 211 15.74 6.32 -15.46
N LYS A 212 14.67 5.80 -16.07
CA LYS A 212 14.38 4.36 -16.00
C LYS A 212 15.44 3.55 -16.75
N GLU A 213 15.96 4.09 -17.85
CA GLU A 213 16.93 3.41 -18.71
C GLU A 213 18.37 3.49 -18.13
N GLU A 214 18.73 4.61 -17.50
CA GLU A 214 20.06 4.83 -16.91
C GLU A 214 20.27 4.17 -15.52
N LYS A 215 19.23 3.58 -14.91
CA LYS A 215 19.23 2.90 -13.60
C LYS A 215 20.10 1.62 -13.50
N LYS A 216 21.11 1.46 -14.36
CA LYS A 216 22.16 0.43 -14.22
C LYS A 216 23.33 0.88 -13.34
N ASP A 217 23.49 2.17 -13.04
CA ASP A 217 24.54 2.66 -12.13
C ASP A 217 23.97 3.24 -10.82
N TYR A 218 24.56 2.79 -9.72
CA TYR A 218 24.12 3.00 -8.34
C TYR A 218 24.24 4.46 -7.89
N GLN A 219 23.11 5.17 -7.83
CA GLN A 219 22.68 6.11 -6.77
C GLN A 219 21.40 6.78 -7.26
N GLN A 220 20.29 6.61 -6.54
CA GLN A 220 19.05 7.35 -6.79
C GLN A 220 19.34 8.86 -6.66
N LYS A 221 19.69 9.53 -7.76
CA LYS A 221 19.78 10.99 -7.79
C LYS A 221 18.38 11.53 -7.57
N GLN A 222 18.13 12.11 -6.41
CA GLN A 222 16.96 12.95 -6.18
C GLN A 222 17.02 14.10 -7.19
N GLN A 223 16.18 14.06 -8.22
CA GLN A 223 16.05 15.16 -9.16
C GLN A 223 14.99 16.12 -8.64
N VAL A 224 15.40 17.37 -8.45
CA VAL A 224 14.49 18.46 -8.09
C VAL A 224 14.34 19.33 -9.33
N THR A 225 13.13 19.35 -9.88
CA THR A 225 12.77 20.25 -10.98
C THR A 225 12.01 21.44 -10.41
N ILE A 226 12.48 22.65 -10.71
CA ILE A 226 11.86 23.89 -10.23
C ILE A 226 11.20 24.58 -11.42
N LEU A 227 9.87 24.73 -11.37
CA LEU A 227 9.11 25.48 -12.36
C LEU A 227 8.88 26.91 -11.86
N GLN A 228 9.47 27.90 -12.54
CA GLN A 228 9.31 29.32 -12.23
C GLN A 228 8.44 30.03 -13.28
N GLY A 229 7.70 31.06 -12.87
CA GLY A 229 6.87 31.85 -13.78
C GLY A 229 6.00 32.87 -13.04
N LYS A 230 5.51 33.89 -13.75
CA LYS A 230 4.64 34.94 -13.21
C LYS A 230 3.36 34.39 -12.56
N SER A 231 2.73 35.14 -11.66
CA SER A 231 1.41 34.77 -11.14
C SER A 231 0.41 34.61 -12.29
N GLY A 232 -0.47 33.62 -12.20
CA GLY A 232 -1.43 33.31 -13.28
C GLY A 232 -0.86 32.56 -14.49
N SER A 233 0.44 32.24 -14.53
CA SER A 233 1.07 31.51 -15.66
C SER A 233 0.70 30.03 -15.77
N GLY A 234 -0.32 29.55 -15.04
CA GLY A 234 -0.79 28.16 -15.14
C GLY A 234 0.05 27.11 -14.42
N LYS A 235 1.04 27.46 -13.58
CA LYS A 235 1.93 26.49 -12.90
C LYS A 235 1.18 25.40 -12.11
N SER A 236 0.23 25.81 -11.27
CA SER A 236 -0.54 24.86 -10.44
C SER A 236 -1.41 23.93 -11.30
N LEU A 237 -1.98 24.48 -12.38
CA LEU A 237 -2.77 23.72 -13.33
C LEU A 237 -1.91 22.70 -14.09
N PHE A 238 -0.71 23.10 -14.52
CA PHE A 238 0.28 22.19 -15.09
C PHE A 238 0.63 21.05 -14.13
N CYS A 239 0.88 21.34 -12.84
CA CYS A 239 1.19 20.29 -11.88
C CYS A 239 0.03 19.29 -11.69
N ARG A 240 -1.22 19.76 -11.76
CA ARG A 240 -2.41 18.88 -11.72
C ARG A 240 -2.56 18.04 -12.99
N HIS A 241 -2.30 18.63 -14.15
CA HIS A 241 -2.29 17.90 -15.42
C HIS A 241 -1.18 16.85 -15.45
N LEU A 242 0.02 17.19 -14.97
CA LEU A 242 1.12 16.25 -14.82
C LEU A 242 0.77 15.12 -13.85
N GLU A 243 0.16 15.42 -12.69
CA GLU A 243 -0.31 14.42 -11.74
C GLU A 243 -1.23 13.38 -12.42
N GLU A 244 -2.16 13.84 -13.27
CA GLU A 244 -3.05 12.95 -14.03
C GLU A 244 -2.28 12.00 -14.94
N THR A 245 -1.38 12.52 -15.78
CA THR A 245 -0.56 11.69 -16.67
C THR A 245 0.30 10.69 -15.89
N LEU A 246 0.86 11.11 -14.75
CA LEU A 246 1.66 10.22 -13.91
C LEU A 246 0.81 9.08 -13.32
N TRP A 247 -0.44 9.34 -12.93
CA TRP A 247 -1.36 8.30 -12.45
C TRP A 247 -1.79 7.34 -13.56
N GLU A 248 -2.05 7.82 -14.77
CA GLU A 248 -2.33 6.99 -15.94
C GLU A 248 -1.15 6.09 -16.29
N THR A 249 0.06 6.66 -16.28
CA THR A 249 1.28 5.90 -16.54
C THR A 249 1.54 4.86 -15.45
N TYR A 250 1.32 5.22 -14.17
CA TYR A 250 1.42 4.29 -13.04
C TYR A 250 0.46 3.10 -13.16
N ALA A 251 -0.78 3.33 -13.64
CA ALA A 251 -1.74 2.25 -13.88
C ALA A 251 -1.28 1.26 -14.96
N ASN A 252 -0.46 1.73 -15.90
CA ASN A 252 0.06 0.95 -17.03
C ASN A 252 1.41 0.27 -16.74
N ASP A 253 2.15 0.72 -15.72
CA ASP A 253 3.50 0.23 -15.41
C ASP A 253 3.73 0.12 -13.88
N SER A 254 3.91 -1.11 -13.40
CA SER A 254 4.11 -1.43 -11.97
C SER A 254 5.45 -0.94 -11.37
N SER A 255 6.34 -0.37 -12.18
CA SER A 255 7.69 0.04 -11.80
C SER A 255 7.83 1.52 -11.41
N ILE A 256 6.76 2.32 -11.52
CA ILE A 256 6.80 3.76 -11.26
C ILE A 256 6.58 4.04 -9.77
N SER A 257 7.27 5.05 -9.21
CA SER A 257 6.97 5.56 -7.87
C SER A 257 5.52 6.06 -7.78
N ILE A 258 4.92 6.03 -6.60
CA ILE A 258 3.53 6.47 -6.43
C ILE A 258 3.47 8.01 -6.61
N PRO A 259 2.71 8.54 -7.58
CA PRO A 259 2.58 9.99 -7.75
C PRO A 259 1.83 10.63 -6.58
N VAL A 260 2.37 11.72 -6.02
CA VAL A 260 1.72 12.47 -4.93
C VAL A 260 1.79 13.96 -5.21
N TYR A 261 0.64 14.60 -5.37
CA TYR A 261 0.54 16.06 -5.42
C TYR A 261 0.39 16.66 -4.03
N ILE A 262 1.20 17.69 -3.73
CA ILE A 262 1.16 18.45 -2.48
C ILE A 262 1.00 19.93 -2.81
N SER A 263 -0.11 20.52 -2.36
CA SER A 263 -0.35 21.96 -2.47
C SER A 263 0.12 22.66 -1.20
N LEU A 264 1.28 23.32 -1.25
CA LEU A 264 1.83 24.05 -0.10
C LEU A 264 0.85 25.09 0.48
N PRO A 265 0.13 25.91 -0.31
CA PRO A 265 -0.84 26.85 0.26
C PRO A 265 -1.92 26.20 1.13
N LYS A 266 -2.24 24.92 0.90
CA LYS A 266 -3.25 24.18 1.68
C LYS A 266 -2.68 23.52 2.94
N CYS A 267 -1.40 23.14 2.94
CA CYS A 267 -0.81 22.35 4.02
C CYS A 267 0.31 23.05 4.81
N TYR A 268 0.82 24.19 4.32
CA TYR A 268 1.98 24.85 4.90
C TYR A 268 1.69 25.44 6.28
N ASN A 269 2.59 25.17 7.23
CA ASN A 269 2.60 25.77 8.55
C ASN A 269 4.06 25.99 8.96
N GLU A 270 4.41 27.23 9.30
CA GLU A 270 5.76 27.66 9.69
C GLU A 270 6.33 26.84 10.86
N LEU A 271 5.47 26.40 11.80
CA LEU A 271 5.89 25.59 12.95
C LEU A 271 6.31 24.16 12.56
N ASN A 272 5.93 23.68 11.37
CA ASN A 272 6.08 22.29 10.94
C ASN A 272 6.82 22.12 9.61
N GLU A 273 7.65 23.09 9.20
CA GLU A 273 8.35 23.06 7.90
C GLU A 273 9.06 21.73 7.61
N LYS A 274 9.75 21.17 8.61
CA LYS A 274 10.48 19.89 8.48
C LYS A 274 9.57 18.68 8.26
N GLN A 275 8.27 18.81 8.50
CA GLN A 275 7.27 17.74 8.43
C GLN A 275 6.18 17.99 7.38
N ILE A 276 6.35 18.96 6.48
CA ILE A 276 5.34 19.35 5.47
C ILE A 276 4.82 18.14 4.68
N ILE A 277 5.69 17.23 4.24
CA ILE A 277 5.27 16.04 3.49
C ILE A 277 4.41 15.11 4.35
N SER A 278 4.80 14.90 5.61
CA SER A 278 4.03 14.07 6.54
C SER A 278 2.67 14.69 6.83
N GLN A 279 2.60 16.01 6.97
CA GLN A 279 1.36 16.74 7.21
C GLN A 279 0.43 16.68 5.98
N ALA A 280 0.99 16.86 4.78
CA ALA A 280 0.23 16.74 3.54
C ALA A 280 -0.37 15.35 3.36
N LEU A 281 0.39 14.28 3.66
CA LEU A 281 -0.09 12.91 3.58
C LEU A 281 -1.14 12.60 4.68
N GLN A 282 -1.01 13.18 5.88
CA GLN A 282 -2.03 13.08 6.92
C GLN A 282 -3.37 13.68 6.50
N MET A 283 -3.34 14.82 5.80
CA MET A 283 -4.56 15.42 5.23
C MET A 283 -5.23 14.50 4.19
N LYS A 284 -4.46 13.58 3.58
CA LYS A 284 -4.94 12.53 2.66
C LYS A 284 -5.30 11.22 3.39
N ASN A 285 -5.50 11.25 4.71
CA ASN A 285 -5.80 10.10 5.57
C ASN A 285 -4.67 9.04 5.65
N ILE A 286 -3.41 9.43 5.41
CA ILE A 286 -2.25 8.56 5.62
C ILE A 286 -1.52 9.02 6.87
N ASN A 287 -1.66 8.25 7.95
CA ASN A 287 -1.03 8.58 9.22
C ASN A 287 0.51 8.47 9.16
N LYS A 288 1.21 9.08 10.14
CA LYS A 288 2.67 9.13 10.17
C LYS A 288 3.32 7.75 10.31
N GLU A 289 2.71 6.86 11.09
CA GLU A 289 3.23 5.50 11.32
C GLU A 289 3.23 4.70 10.01
N ILE A 290 2.17 4.81 9.21
CA ILE A 290 2.04 4.20 7.89
C ILE A 290 3.09 4.76 6.94
N ILE A 291 3.35 6.08 6.95
CA ILE A 291 4.36 6.69 6.06
C ILE A 291 5.72 6.04 6.26
N ASP A 292 6.13 5.84 7.51
CA ASP A 292 7.41 5.19 7.82
C ASP A 292 7.42 3.75 7.29
N VAL A 293 6.34 2.99 7.47
CA VAL A 293 6.22 1.62 6.96
C VAL A 293 6.22 1.58 5.43
N ILE A 294 5.57 2.53 4.75
CA ILE A 294 5.59 2.58 3.29
C ILE A 294 7.00 2.88 2.79
N ARG A 295 7.74 3.79 3.44
CA ARG A 295 9.12 4.13 3.07
C ARG A 295 10.08 2.93 3.13
N GLU A 296 9.80 1.95 3.99
CA GLU A 296 10.57 0.70 4.03
C GLU A 296 10.31 -0.20 2.80
N ASN A 297 9.14 -0.08 2.16
CA ASN A 297 8.67 -0.98 1.11
C ASN A 297 8.58 -0.35 -0.30
N ILE A 298 8.49 0.98 -0.38
CA ILE A 298 8.25 1.75 -1.61
C ILE A 298 9.07 3.06 -1.56
N SER A 299 9.75 3.35 -2.66
CA SER A 299 10.29 4.69 -2.91
C SER A 299 9.17 5.63 -3.35
N PHE A 300 8.99 6.72 -2.61
CA PHE A 300 8.20 7.88 -3.02
C PHE A 300 9.02 8.77 -3.94
#